data_AF-A0A9D4HWZ5-F1
#
_entry.id   AF-A0A9D4HWZ5-F1
#
_cell.length_a   1.000
_cell.length_b   1.000
_cell.length_c   1.000
_cell.angle_alpha   90.00
_cell.angle_beta   90.00
_cell.angle_gamma   90.00
#
_symmetry.space_group_name_H-M   'P 1'
#
loop_
_entity.id
_entity.type
_entity.pdbx_description
1 polymer ?
#
loop_
_entity_poly.entity_id
_entity_poly.type
_entity_poly.pdbx_seq_one_letter_code
_entity_poly.pdbx_strand_id
1 'polypeptide(L)'
;MAAPISKKVYIFGHSFVNRLKDFIRHDPSLRYDFGLTGSPMIQYTGFPGATVGRLRNNLENIVDFNPDIVVLVIGTNDIFDPNHSTLPVASAIRDLVDTLIFCAWNSARYCSANPS
;
A
#
# COMPACT_ATOMS: atom_id res chain seq x y z
N MET A 1 -11.93 6.21 29.46
CA MET A 1 -11.39 6.77 28.19
C MET A 1 -11.10 5.60 27.27
N ALA A 2 -11.66 5.57 26.06
CA ALA A 2 -11.30 4.55 25.08
C ALA A 2 -9.82 4.74 24.71
N ALA A 3 -9.05 3.65 24.61
CA ALA A 3 -7.69 3.72 24.13
C ALA A 3 -7.68 4.31 22.71
N PRO A 4 -6.72 5.20 22.36
CA PRO A 4 -6.64 5.74 21.01
C PRO A 4 -6.51 4.59 20.01
N ILE A 5 -7.36 4.59 18.98
CA ILE A 5 -7.33 3.57 17.94
C ILE A 5 -6.03 3.75 17.16
N SER A 6 -5.10 2.80 17.31
CA SER A 6 -3.86 2.74 16.54
C SER A 6 -4.20 2.55 15.06
N LYS A 7 -3.75 3.48 14.22
CA LYS A 7 -3.96 3.42 12.77
C LYS A 7 -3.05 2.40 12.11
N LYS A 8 -3.58 1.66 11.13
CA LYS A 8 -2.83 0.73 10.30
C LYS A 8 -2.48 1.38 8.97
N VAL A 9 -1.19 1.52 8.69
CA VAL A 9 -0.69 2.11 7.44
C VAL A 9 0.05 1.03 6.66
N TYR A 10 -0.31 0.86 5.38
CA TYR A 10 0.37 -0.07 4.48
C TYR A 10 1.05 0.67 3.35
N ILE A 11 2.37 0.66 3.34
CA ILE A 11 3.20 1.13 2.24
C ILE A 11 3.43 -0.05 1.29
N PHE A 12 2.86 0.06 0.09
CA PHE A 12 2.74 -1.02 -0.86
C PHE A 12 3.23 -0.58 -2.23
N GLY A 13 4.04 -1.39 -2.90
CA GLY A 13 4.61 -0.94 -4.17
C GLY A 13 5.63 -1.87 -4.80
N HIS A 14 6.51 -1.31 -5.62
CA HIS A 14 7.61 -2.05 -6.24
C HIS A 14 8.85 -2.14 -5.33
N SER A 15 9.98 -2.56 -5.91
CA SER A 15 11.29 -2.70 -5.26
C SER A 15 11.73 -1.53 -4.36
N PHE A 16 11.31 -0.29 -4.67
CA PHE A 16 11.67 0.87 -3.86
C PHE A 16 11.17 0.76 -2.42
N VAL A 17 9.98 0.20 -2.20
CA VAL A 17 9.40 0.06 -0.86
C VAL A 17 10.26 -0.84 0.04
N ASN A 18 10.75 -1.96 -0.48
CA ASN A 18 11.66 -2.82 0.28
C ASN A 18 13.00 -2.13 0.56
N ARG A 19 13.55 -1.42 -0.44
CA ARG A 19 14.80 -0.67 -0.26
C ARG A 19 14.66 0.44 0.77
N LEU A 20 13.51 1.13 0.80
CA LEU A 20 13.20 2.15 1.81
C LEU A 20 13.09 1.53 3.20
N LYS A 21 12.36 0.41 3.32
CA LYS A 21 12.24 -0.35 4.57
C LYS A 21 13.61 -0.76 5.11
N ASP A 22 14.47 -1.29 4.25
CA ASP A 22 15.81 -1.71 4.62
C ASP A 22 16.68 -0.50 4.98
N PHE A 23 16.62 0.58 4.21
CA PHE A 23 17.34 1.83 4.49
C PHE A 23 17.00 2.38 5.88
N ILE A 24 15.71 2.50 6.21
CA ILE A 24 15.26 2.97 7.53
C ILE A 24 15.73 2.03 8.65
N ARG A 25 15.73 0.72 8.42
CA ARG A 25 16.20 -0.26 9.43
C ARG A 25 17.69 -0.17 9.73
N HIS A 26 18.50 0.27 8.78
CA HIS A 26 19.95 0.37 8.94
C HIS A 26 20.41 1.75 9.44
N ASP A 27 19.52 2.74 9.49
CA ASP A 27 19.81 4.08 10.03
C ASP A 27 19.05 4.32 11.35
N PRO A 28 19.73 4.26 12.51
CA PRO A 28 19.09 4.47 13.81
C PRO A 28 18.48 5.87 14.02
N SER A 29 18.86 6.85 13.20
CA SER A 29 18.29 8.20 13.27
C SER A 29 16.91 8.29 12.62
N LEU A 30 16.55 7.30 11.79
CA LEU A 30 15.28 7.23 11.10
C LEU A 30 14.29 6.38 11.89
N ARG A 31 13.03 6.81 11.88
CA ARG A 31 11.95 6.08 12.53
C ARG A 31 11.14 5.29 11.51
N TYR A 32 10.93 4.01 11.79
CA TYR A 32 10.11 3.12 10.96
C TYR A 32 8.66 3.58 10.83
N ASP A 33 8.17 4.33 11.82
CA ASP A 33 6.84 4.93 11.88
C ASP A 33 6.77 6.36 11.31
N PHE A 34 7.86 6.86 10.71
CA PHE A 34 8.03 8.27 10.27
C PHE A 34 7.80 9.33 11.36
N GLY A 35 7.87 8.95 12.64
CA GLY A 35 7.57 9.88 13.74
C GLY A 35 6.10 10.22 13.90
N LEU A 36 5.20 9.43 13.32
CA LEU A 36 3.76 9.61 13.46
C LEU A 36 3.31 9.44 14.93
N THR A 37 2.40 10.31 15.36
CA THR A 37 1.81 10.24 16.70
C THR A 37 0.76 9.13 16.77
N GLY A 38 0.48 8.63 17.98
CA GLY A 38 -0.56 7.60 18.19
C GLY A 38 -0.12 6.16 17.90
N SER A 39 1.20 5.93 17.77
CA SER A 39 1.82 4.60 17.62
C SER A 39 1.20 3.74 16.50
N PRO A 40 1.15 4.21 15.25
CA PRO A 40 0.53 3.46 14.17
C PRO A 40 1.29 2.16 13.87
N MET A 41 0.57 1.15 13.42
CA MET A 41 1.16 -0.08 12.87
C MET A 41 1.48 0.15 11.40
N ILE A 42 2.77 0.17 11.04
CA ILE A 42 3.21 0.35 9.65
C ILE A 42 3.72 -0.96 9.05
N GLN A 43 3.17 -1.34 7.90
CA GLN A 43 3.64 -2.46 7.08
C GLN A 43 4.26 -1.95 5.77
N TYR A 44 5.35 -2.59 5.35
CA TYR A 44 6.05 -2.29 4.10
C TYR A 44 6.18 -3.57 3.28
N THR A 45 5.65 -3.55 2.06
CA THR A 45 5.75 -4.67 1.11
C THR A 45 6.01 -4.14 -0.29
N GLY A 46 7.19 -4.47 -0.81
CA GLY A 46 7.61 -4.16 -2.17
C GLY A 46 7.76 -5.43 -3.03
N PHE A 47 7.41 -5.33 -4.31
CA PHE A 47 7.57 -6.42 -5.28
C PHE A 47 8.62 -6.03 -6.36
N PRO A 48 9.74 -6.77 -6.46
CA PRO A 48 10.78 -6.45 -7.43
C PRO A 48 10.29 -6.44 -8.88
N GLY A 49 10.54 -5.33 -9.60
CA GLY A 49 10.13 -5.15 -11.00
C GLY A 49 8.61 -5.12 -11.21
N ALA A 50 7.82 -4.81 -10.19
CA ALA A 50 6.37 -4.73 -10.34
C ALA A 50 5.96 -3.49 -11.15
N THR A 51 5.27 -3.74 -12.25
CA THR A 51 4.41 -2.80 -12.98
C THR A 51 3.04 -2.70 -12.30
N VAL A 52 2.23 -1.70 -12.65
CA VAL A 52 0.88 -1.52 -12.08
C VAL A 52 0.04 -2.80 -12.24
N GLY A 53 0.06 -3.38 -13.45
CA GLY A 53 -0.68 -4.62 -13.73
C GLY A 53 -0.20 -5.81 -12.91
N ARG A 54 1.12 -5.95 -12.70
CA ARG A 54 1.67 -7.05 -11.88
C ARG A 54 1.36 -6.86 -10.40
N LEU A 55 1.37 -5.63 -9.91
CA LEU A 55 1.07 -5.35 -8.51
C LEU A 55 -0.39 -5.68 -8.16
N ARG A 56 -1.33 -5.49 -9.10
CA ARG A 56 -2.75 -5.86 -8.94
C ARG A 56 -2.97 -7.33 -8.55
N ASN A 57 -2.06 -8.23 -8.92
CA ASN A 57 -2.18 -9.64 -8.55
C ASN A 57 -1.86 -9.91 -7.07
N ASN A 58 -1.40 -8.91 -6.32
CA ASN A 58 -0.96 -9.06 -4.94
C ASN A 58 -1.90 -8.32 -3.95
N LEU A 59 -3.10 -7.95 -4.39
CA LEU A 59 -4.07 -7.19 -3.59
C LEU A 59 -4.56 -7.94 -2.34
N GLU A 60 -4.51 -9.27 -2.34
CA GLU A 60 -4.79 -10.11 -1.17
C GLU A 60 -4.00 -9.68 0.08
N ASN A 61 -2.74 -9.28 -0.09
CA ASN A 61 -1.91 -8.77 1.01
C ASN A 61 -2.55 -7.56 1.70
N ILE A 62 -3.15 -6.66 0.93
CA ILE A 62 -3.82 -5.46 1.44
C ILE A 62 -5.13 -5.85 2.14
N VAL A 63 -5.89 -6.77 1.56
CA VAL A 63 -7.14 -7.27 2.15
C VAL A 63 -6.86 -7.92 3.51
N ASP A 64 -5.85 -8.78 3.60
CA ASP A 64 -5.50 -9.49 4.84
C ASP A 64 -4.99 -8.55 5.92
N PHE A 65 -4.17 -7.55 5.56
CA PHE A 65 -3.68 -6.57 6.51
C PHE A 65 -4.78 -5.60 6.99
N ASN A 66 -5.80 -5.37 6.15
CA ASN A 66 -6.92 -4.46 6.37
C ASN A 66 -6.49 -3.07 6.90
N PRO A 67 -5.70 -2.31 6.12
CA PRO A 67 -5.19 -1.01 6.53
C PRO A 67 -6.25 0.09 6.54
N ASP A 68 -6.07 1.08 7.41
CA ASP A 68 -6.79 2.36 7.34
C ASP A 68 -6.28 3.24 6.19
N ILE A 69 -4.98 3.15 5.91
CA ILE A 69 -4.28 3.98 4.90
C ILE A 69 -3.38 3.09 4.04
N VAL A 70 -3.51 3.21 2.72
CA VAL A 70 -2.58 2.59 1.76
C VAL A 70 -1.76 3.69 1.09
N VAL A 71 -0.44 3.60 1.18
CA VAL A 71 0.49 4.44 0.42
C VAL A 71 1.02 3.62 -0.73
N LEU A 72 0.58 3.95 -1.95
CA LEU A 72 0.95 3.22 -3.16
C LEU A 72 2.17 3.85 -3.83
N VAL A 73 3.23 3.07 -4.02
CA VAL A 73 4.43 3.50 -4.76
C VAL A 73 4.59 2.64 -6.01
N ILE A 74 4.18 3.16 -7.18
CA ILE A 74 4.20 2.44 -8.45
C ILE A 74 4.29 3.37 -9.68
N GLY A 75 4.41 2.79 -10.88
CA GLY A 75 4.47 3.49 -12.17
C GLY A 75 5.88 3.62 -12.73
N THR A 76 6.92 3.62 -11.88
CA THR A 76 8.31 3.82 -12.31
C THR A 76 8.83 2.70 -13.22
N ASN A 77 8.43 1.44 -13.00
CA ASN A 77 8.79 0.32 -13.87
C ASN A 77 8.00 0.33 -15.19
N ASP A 78 6.81 0.94 -15.20
CA ASP A 78 5.94 1.01 -16.38
C ASP A 78 6.45 2.04 -17.38
N ILE A 79 6.86 3.21 -16.89
CA ILE A 79 7.39 4.33 -17.71
C ILE A 79 8.89 4.22 -18.02
N PHE A 80 9.55 3.17 -17.51
CA PHE A 80 10.96 2.93 -17.81
C PHE A 80 11.17 2.52 -19.29
N ASP A 81 10.13 1.96 -19.93
CA ASP A 81 10.13 1.74 -21.37
C ASP A 81 9.78 3.06 -22.08
N PRO A 82 10.70 3.67 -22.85
CA PRO A 82 10.44 4.94 -23.54
C PRO A 82 9.36 4.82 -24.61
N ASN A 83 8.96 3.61 -25.01
CA ASN A 83 7.89 3.38 -25.97
C ASN A 83 6.50 3.30 -25.31
N HIS A 84 6.42 3.26 -23.98
CA HIS A 84 5.15 3.29 -23.26
C HIS A 84 4.66 4.73 -23.06
N SER A 85 3.45 5.00 -23.55
CA SER A 85 2.74 6.22 -23.22
C SER A 85 2.41 6.25 -21.71
N THR A 86 2.52 7.43 -21.11
CA THR A 86 2.21 7.63 -19.68
C THR A 86 0.72 7.59 -19.38
N LEU A 87 -0.13 7.85 -20.38
CA LEU A 87 -1.59 7.91 -20.20
C LEU A 87 -2.19 6.53 -19.83
N PRO A 88 -1.87 5.43 -20.53
CA PRO A 88 -2.26 4.08 -20.09
C PRO A 88 -1.81 3.74 -18.67
N VAL A 89 -0.59 4.14 -18.28
CA VAL A 89 -0.06 3.89 -16.93
C VAL A 89 -0.89 4.65 -15.89
N ALA A 90 -1.20 5.92 -16.13
CA ALA A 90 -2.05 6.72 -15.25
C ALA A 90 -3.46 6.12 -15.11
N SER A 91 -4.06 5.66 -16.23
CA SER A 91 -5.36 4.96 -16.20
C SER A 91 -5.30 3.68 -15.37
N ALA A 92 -4.26 2.87 -15.55
CA ALA A 92 -4.09 1.63 -14.79
C ALA A 92 -3.92 1.91 -13.28
N ILE A 93 -3.22 2.98 -12.90
CA ILE A 93 -3.09 3.38 -11.49
C ILE A 93 -4.46 3.75 -10.92
N ARG A 94 -5.25 4.53 -11.67
CA ARG A 94 -6.60 4.90 -11.26
C ARG A 94 -7.49 3.67 -11.07
N ASP A 95 -7.50 2.74 -12.02
CA ASP A 95 -8.30 1.51 -11.94
C ASP A 95 -7.89 0.63 -10.74
N LEU A 96 -6.58 0.60 -10.42
CA LEU A 96 -6.07 -0.08 -9.23
C LEU A 96 -6.58 0.58 -7.94
N VAL A 97 -6.57 1.91 -7.86
CA VAL A 97 -7.11 2.66 -6.71
C VAL A 97 -8.61 2.43 -6.56
N ASP A 98 -9.37 2.46 -7.64
CA ASP A 98 -10.81 2.19 -7.62
C ASP A 98 -11.10 0.76 -7.12
N THR A 99 -10.29 -0.22 -7.54
CA THR A 99 -10.37 -1.60 -7.03
C THR A 99 -10.12 -1.67 -5.53
N LEU A 100 -9.08 -0.97 -5.03
CA LEU A 100 -8.74 -0.94 -3.61
C LEU A 100 -9.87 -0.34 -2.75
N ILE A 101 -10.45 0.77 -3.21
CA ILE A 101 -11.57 1.44 -2.52
C ILE A 101 -12.79 0.51 -2.51
N PHE A 102 -13.09 -0.14 -3.64
CA PHE A 102 -14.19 -1.09 -3.74
C PHE A 102 -14.00 -2.28 -2.78
N CYS A 103 -12.81 -2.88 -2.73
CA CYS A 103 -12.51 -3.97 -1.80
C CYS A 103 -12.66 -3.51 -0.34
N ALA A 104 -12.13 -2.34 0.03
CA ALA A 104 -12.26 -1.81 1.38
C ALA A 104 -13.73 -1.58 1.79
N TRP A 105 -14.53 -1.01 0.88
CA TRP A 105 -15.95 -0.73 1.14
C TRP A 105 -16.77 -2.01 1.33
N ASN A 106 -16.50 -3.05 0.55
CA ASN A 106 -17.25 -4.31 0.64
C ASN A 106 -16.81 -5.17 1.82
N SER A 107 -15.51 -5.21 2.16
CA SER A 107 -15.03 -5.90 3.37
C SER A 107 -15.64 -5.30 4.65
N ALA A 108 -15.79 -3.97 4.71
CA ALA A 108 -16.46 -3.31 5.84
C ALA A 108 -17.93 -3.73 6.00
N ARG A 109 -18.65 -3.91 4.87
CA ARG A 109 -20.05 -4.39 4.90
C ARG A 109 -20.15 -5.85 5.33
N TYR A 110 -19.30 -6.73 4.83
CA TYR A 110 -19.29 -8.14 5.24
C TYR A 110 -18.98 -8.31 6.74
N CYS A 111 -18.07 -7.52 7.30
CA CYS A 111 -17.78 -7.53 8.74
C CYS A 111 -18.94 -6.94 9.58
N SER A 112 -19.70 -5.97 9.06
CA SER A 112 -20.87 -5.41 9.77
C SER A 112 -22.15 -6.27 9.67
N ALA A 113 -22.23 -7.16 8.68
CA ALA A 113 -23.41 -8.00 8.43
C ALA A 113 -23.40 -9.35 9.16
N ASN A 114 -22.26 -9.72 9.79
CA ASN A 114 -22.14 -10.87 10.68
C ASN A 114 -21.45 -10.43 11.99
N PRO A 115 -22.16 -9.75 12.90
CA PRO A 115 -21.69 -9.66 14.26
C PRO A 115 -21.81 -11.06 14.89
N SER A 116 -20.67 -11.64 15.25
CA SER A 116 -20.59 -12.79 16.16
C SER A 116 -21.28 -12.50 17.48
#